data_AF-A0A0J6W0A0-F1
#
_entry.id   AF-A0A0J6W0A0-F1
#
_cell.length_a   1.000
_cell.length_b   1.000
_cell.length_c   1.000
_cell.angle_alpha   90.00
_cell.angle_beta   90.00
_cell.angle_gamma   90.00
#
_symmetry.space_group_name_H-M   'P 1'
#
loop_
_entity.id
_entity.type
_entity.pdbx_description
1 polymer ?
#
loop_
_entity_poly.entity_id
_entity_poly.type
_entity_poly.pdbx_seq_one_letter_code
_entity_poly.pdbx_strand_id
1 'polypeptide(L)'
;MKGRTLVLALGAGLLLVSAMLVGSPLLAIHLSRRPLVPATPPLLQDVRAGSGWASMGCSRPTSPSFASMSEAVSPDLTSRLAALFPPGSDADALQTALVAQGFGDMATCKDDPSVYHAAFRQTGGGFAGPYPIEAVVAWRRTEDGHVEWTKGFVSYLAP
;
A
#
# COMPACT_ATOMS: atom_id res chain seq x y z
N MET A 1 -55.18 6.03 -58.69
CA MET A 1 -55.67 6.46 -57.36
C MET A 1 -55.14 5.44 -56.34
N LYS A 2 -53.89 5.58 -55.88
CA LYS A 2 -53.41 6.23 -54.64
C LYS A 2 -54.00 5.66 -53.33
N GLY A 3 -53.15 5.02 -52.55
CA GLY A 3 -53.28 4.84 -51.09
C GLY A 3 -53.53 3.38 -50.67
N ARG A 4 -52.85 2.78 -49.68
CA ARG A 4 -52.00 3.30 -48.60
C ARG A 4 -51.03 2.18 -48.17
N THR A 5 -49.75 2.42 -48.37
CA THR A 5 -48.65 1.78 -47.65
C THR A 5 -48.35 2.68 -46.45
N LEU A 6 -48.57 2.21 -45.23
CA LEU A 6 -47.94 2.66 -43.96
C LEU A 6 -48.86 2.20 -42.83
N VAL A 7 -48.48 1.16 -42.07
CA VAL A 7 -48.49 1.13 -40.59
C VAL A 7 -47.74 -0.16 -40.22
N LEU A 8 -46.41 -0.14 -40.26
CA LEU A 8 -45.57 -1.22 -39.71
C LEU A 8 -44.16 -0.65 -39.46
N ALA A 9 -44.07 0.41 -38.67
CA ALA A 9 -42.77 1.03 -38.32
C ALA A 9 -42.75 1.75 -36.96
N LEU A 10 -43.65 1.41 -36.03
CA LEU A 10 -43.69 2.07 -34.70
C LEU A 10 -43.62 1.11 -33.51
N GLY A 11 -43.46 -0.20 -33.73
CA GLY A 11 -43.42 -1.20 -32.64
C GLY A 11 -42.02 -1.59 -32.14
N ALA A 12 -40.94 -1.26 -32.85
CA ALA A 12 -39.60 -1.77 -32.56
C ALA A 12 -38.61 -0.72 -32.02
N GLY A 13 -38.99 0.57 -31.97
CA GLY A 13 -38.11 1.65 -31.54
C GLY A 13 -38.08 1.91 -30.03
N LEU A 14 -39.07 1.41 -29.27
CA LEU A 14 -39.25 1.81 -27.87
C LEU A 14 -38.67 0.84 -26.83
N LEU A 15 -38.16 -0.32 -27.25
CA LEU A 15 -37.53 -1.30 -26.34
C LEU A 15 -35.99 -1.23 -26.32
N LEU A 16 -35.37 -0.44 -27.19
CA LEU A 16 -33.91 -0.29 -27.24
C LEU A 16 -33.36 0.91 -26.43
N VAL A 17 -34.23 1.80 -25.93
CA VAL A 17 -33.79 2.98 -25.15
C VAL A 17 -33.74 2.69 -23.65
N SER A 18 -34.45 1.66 -23.16
CA SER A 18 -34.50 1.34 -21.73
C SER A 18 -33.26 0.63 -21.19
N ALA A 19 -32.40 0.08 -22.06
CA ALA A 19 -31.21 -0.67 -21.62
C ALA A 19 -29.98 0.22 -21.33
N MET A 20 -29.96 1.49 -21.76
CA MET A 20 -28.78 2.35 -21.58
C MET A 20 -28.79 3.22 -20.30
N LEU A 21 -29.95 3.35 -19.64
CA LEU A 21 -30.08 4.22 -18.46
C LEU A 21 -29.79 3.53 -17.12
N VAL A 22 -29.76 2.20 -17.06
CA VAL A 22 -29.48 1.45 -15.81
C VAL A 22 -28.05 0.87 -15.77
N GLY A 23 -27.38 0.72 -16.91
CA GLY A 23 -26.00 0.21 -16.98
C GLY A 23 -24.90 1.27 -16.80
N SER A 24 -25.24 2.56 -16.91
CA SER A 24 -24.26 3.65 -16.97
C SER A 24 -23.61 4.09 -15.64
N PRO A 25 -24.26 4.06 -14.46
CA PRO A 25 -23.60 4.51 -13.23
C PRO A 25 -22.51 3.54 -12.76
N LEU A 26 -22.71 2.23 -12.93
CA LEU A 26 -21.70 1.23 -12.52
C LEU A 26 -20.44 1.28 -13.39
N LEU A 27 -20.58 1.55 -14.70
CA LEU A 27 -19.43 1.68 -15.59
C LEU A 27 -18.58 2.93 -15.27
N ALA A 28 -19.23 4.06 -14.92
CA ALA A 28 -18.54 5.29 -14.51
C ALA A 28 -17.79 5.16 -13.16
N ILE A 29 -18.33 4.37 -12.22
CA ILE A 29 -17.67 4.08 -10.94
C ILE A 29 -16.39 3.27 -11.16
N HIS A 30 -16.39 2.30 -12.08
CA HIS A 30 -15.20 1.51 -12.40
C HIS A 30 -14.09 2.33 -13.10
N LEU A 31 -14.46 3.30 -13.93
CA LEU A 31 -13.51 4.19 -14.62
C LEU A 31 -12.89 5.28 -13.71
N SER A 32 -13.44 5.48 -12.51
CA SER A 32 -12.97 6.51 -11.56
C SER A 32 -11.96 5.98 -10.53
N ARG A 33 -11.67 4.67 -10.51
CA ARG A 33 -10.67 4.09 -9.61
C ARG A 33 -9.29 4.23 -10.23
N ARG A 34 -8.49 5.19 -9.74
CA ARG A 34 -7.07 5.22 -10.10
C ARG A 34 -6.39 4.00 -9.47
N PRO A 35 -5.62 3.21 -10.25
CA PRO A 35 -4.86 2.11 -9.68
C PRO A 35 -3.80 2.65 -8.71
N LEU A 36 -3.38 1.81 -7.77
CA LEU A 36 -2.22 2.12 -6.93
C LEU A 36 -0.95 1.95 -7.76
N VAL A 37 -0.04 2.91 -7.62
CA VAL A 37 1.26 2.90 -8.29
C VAL A 37 2.38 3.17 -7.27
N PRO A 38 3.33 2.23 -7.12
CA PRO A 38 3.34 0.87 -7.66
C PRO A 38 2.21 0.01 -7.07
N ALA A 39 1.96 -1.19 -7.63
CA ALA A 39 1.00 -2.13 -7.06
C ALA A 39 1.42 -2.57 -5.64
N THR A 40 0.45 -2.94 -4.79
CA THR A 40 0.75 -3.33 -3.41
C THR A 40 1.50 -4.67 -3.38
N PRO A 41 2.75 -4.70 -2.88
CA PRO A 41 3.56 -5.91 -2.89
C PRO A 41 3.00 -6.95 -1.90
N PRO A 42 3.31 -8.24 -2.08
CA PRO A 42 2.83 -9.31 -1.19
C PRO A 42 3.09 -9.06 0.28
N LEU A 43 4.26 -8.49 0.63
CA LEU A 43 4.59 -8.14 2.01
C LEU A 43 3.59 -7.17 2.65
N LEU A 44 2.94 -6.30 1.87
CA LEU A 44 2.01 -5.26 2.30
C LEU A 44 0.54 -5.57 2.00
N GLN A 45 0.20 -6.81 1.60
CA GLN A 45 -1.19 -7.23 1.46
C GLN A 45 -1.80 -7.56 2.84
N ASP A 46 -3.01 -7.06 3.08
CA ASP A 46 -3.81 -7.33 4.29
C ASP A 46 -3.12 -6.99 5.63
N VAL A 47 -2.33 -5.91 5.65
CA VAL A 47 -1.66 -5.40 6.87
C VAL A 47 -2.42 -4.23 7.47
N ARG A 48 -2.58 -4.26 8.80
CA ARG A 48 -3.18 -3.15 9.54
C ARG A 48 -2.17 -2.01 9.74
N ALA A 49 -2.67 -0.79 9.70
CA ALA A 49 -1.86 0.38 9.99
C ALA A 49 -1.38 0.37 11.44
N GLY A 50 -0.14 0.85 11.63
CA GLY A 50 0.40 1.14 12.95
C GLY A 50 -0.03 2.53 13.42
N SER A 51 0.14 2.80 14.71
CA SER A 51 -0.09 4.13 15.29
C SER A 51 1.06 4.53 16.20
N GLY A 52 1.41 5.80 16.21
CA GLY A 52 2.50 6.34 17.03
C GLY A 52 3.56 7.05 16.19
N TRP A 53 4.79 7.10 16.69
CA TRP A 53 5.92 7.64 15.94
C TRP A 53 6.72 6.51 15.27
N ALA A 54 6.83 6.53 13.94
CA ALA A 54 7.64 5.57 13.19
C ALA A 54 9.13 5.83 13.44
N SER A 55 9.66 5.33 14.56
CA SER A 55 11.08 5.49 14.92
C SER A 55 12.00 4.72 14.00
N MET A 56 11.47 3.67 13.35
CA MET A 56 12.21 2.76 12.47
C MET A 56 13.39 2.12 13.21
N GLY A 57 13.25 1.90 14.53
CA GLY A 57 14.32 1.40 15.40
C GLY A 57 15.47 2.38 15.67
N CYS A 58 15.42 3.60 15.13
CA CYS A 58 16.36 4.65 15.49
C CYS A 58 16.07 5.16 16.91
N SER A 59 17.12 5.69 17.55
CA SER A 59 17.02 6.38 18.83
C SER A 59 15.93 7.44 18.81
N ARG A 60 15.14 7.48 19.88
CA ARG A 60 14.04 8.43 20.02
C ARG A 60 14.56 9.87 20.00
N PRO A 61 13.90 10.82 19.31
CA PRO A 61 14.32 12.20 19.30
C PRO A 61 14.10 12.74 20.72
N THR A 62 15.04 13.54 21.21
CA THR A 62 14.97 14.13 22.54
C THR A 62 13.94 15.26 22.66
N SER A 63 13.25 15.61 21.56
CA SER A 63 12.29 16.70 21.59
C SER A 63 11.00 16.31 22.35
N PRO A 64 10.40 17.24 23.13
CA PRO A 64 9.26 16.93 24.00
C PRO A 64 8.05 16.35 23.26
N SER A 65 7.84 16.73 22.00
CA SER A 65 6.71 16.30 21.18
C SER A 65 6.71 14.79 20.90
N PHE A 66 7.88 14.15 20.87
CA PHE A 66 8.00 12.70 20.64
C PHE A 66 8.21 11.91 21.92
N ALA A 67 8.47 12.56 23.07
CA ALA A 67 8.82 11.93 24.34
C ALA A 67 7.68 11.12 24.98
N SER A 68 6.43 11.33 24.57
CA SER A 68 5.26 10.56 25.03
C SER A 68 4.70 9.55 24.01
N MET A 69 5.07 9.65 22.72
CA MET A 69 4.59 8.73 21.68
C MET A 69 5.30 7.36 21.67
N SER A 70 4.54 6.27 21.77
CA SER A 70 5.06 4.92 21.52
C SER A 70 5.57 4.79 20.08
N GLU A 71 6.56 3.91 19.88
CA GLU A 71 7.02 3.53 18.54
C GLU A 71 5.83 2.94 17.75
N ALA A 72 5.64 3.44 16.53
CA ALA A 72 4.60 2.94 15.64
C ALA A 72 5.09 1.64 15.00
N VAL A 73 4.37 0.57 15.28
CA VAL A 73 4.62 -0.75 14.70
C VAL A 73 3.29 -1.30 14.19
N SER A 74 3.33 -1.91 13.00
CA SER A 74 2.24 -2.71 12.44
C SER A 74 2.47 -4.17 12.80
N PRO A 75 1.74 -4.76 13.77
CA PRO A 75 2.02 -6.11 14.27
C PRO A 75 2.00 -7.18 13.17
N ASP A 76 1.08 -7.07 12.21
CA ASP A 76 0.95 -8.03 11.11
C ASP A 76 2.18 -7.99 10.19
N LEU A 77 2.68 -6.78 9.86
CA LEU A 77 3.88 -6.62 9.02
C LEU A 77 5.13 -7.09 9.77
N THR A 78 5.30 -6.71 11.03
CA THR A 78 6.43 -7.13 11.86
C THR A 78 6.47 -8.65 12.01
N SER A 79 5.32 -9.28 12.28
CA SER A 79 5.24 -10.75 12.40
C SER A 79 5.58 -11.43 11.08
N ARG A 80 5.11 -10.89 9.95
CA ARG A 80 5.42 -11.41 8.62
C ARG A 80 6.91 -11.29 8.29
N LEU A 81 7.53 -10.16 8.60
CA LEU A 81 8.97 -9.97 8.45
C LEU A 81 9.77 -10.95 9.30
N ALA A 82 9.40 -11.13 10.58
CA ALA A 82 10.07 -12.07 11.47
C ALA A 82 9.90 -13.54 11.03
N ALA A 83 8.79 -13.87 10.36
CA ALA A 83 8.57 -15.21 9.81
C ALA A 83 9.39 -15.46 8.52
N LEU A 84 9.54 -14.44 7.66
CA LEU A 84 10.31 -14.54 6.41
C LEU A 84 11.83 -14.42 6.63
N PHE A 85 12.22 -13.59 7.60
CA PHE A 85 13.60 -13.27 7.95
C PHE A 85 13.77 -13.34 9.48
N PRO A 86 13.74 -14.55 10.06
CA PRO A 86 13.96 -14.72 11.50
C PRO A 86 15.36 -14.24 11.92
N PRO A 87 15.59 -13.96 13.21
CA PRO A 87 16.91 -13.64 13.72
C PRO A 87 17.97 -14.68 13.29
N GLY A 88 19.14 -14.20 12.86
CA GLY A 88 20.20 -15.01 12.26
C GLY A 88 20.09 -15.21 10.74
N SER A 89 19.03 -14.70 10.10
CA SER A 89 18.95 -14.67 8.63
C SER A 89 19.96 -13.72 8.01
N ASP A 90 20.31 -13.91 6.75
CA ASP A 90 21.15 -12.97 6.00
C ASP A 90 20.45 -11.61 5.80
N ALA A 91 21.09 -10.53 6.24
CA ALA A 91 20.55 -9.18 6.12
C ALA A 91 20.57 -8.66 4.67
N ASP A 92 21.50 -9.10 3.81
CA ASP A 92 21.52 -8.72 2.39
C ASP A 92 20.38 -9.43 1.63
N ALA A 93 20.01 -10.63 2.04
CA ALA A 93 18.85 -11.33 1.50
C ALA A 93 17.54 -10.59 1.83
N LEU A 94 17.40 -10.10 3.07
CA LEU A 94 16.28 -9.22 3.46
C LEU A 94 16.25 -7.96 2.60
N GLN A 95 17.38 -7.24 2.49
CA GLN A 95 17.47 -6.02 1.69
C GLN A 95 17.09 -6.27 0.23
N THR A 96 17.62 -7.35 -0.37
CA THR A 96 17.32 -7.74 -1.76
C THR A 96 15.84 -8.04 -1.95
N ALA A 97 15.21 -8.75 -1.00
CA ALA A 97 13.78 -9.06 -1.06
C ALA A 97 12.89 -7.82 -0.91
N LEU A 98 13.32 -6.82 -0.13
CA LEU A 98 12.63 -5.53 -0.02
C LEU A 98 12.72 -4.75 -1.34
N VAL A 99 13.91 -4.66 -1.94
CA VAL A 99 14.08 -3.99 -3.25
C VAL A 99 13.25 -4.65 -4.34
N ALA A 100 13.22 -5.98 -4.39
CA ALA A 100 12.41 -6.74 -5.35
C ALA A 100 10.90 -6.45 -5.22
N GLN A 101 10.46 -5.99 -4.05
CA GLN A 101 9.08 -5.60 -3.76
C GLN A 101 8.83 -4.09 -3.91
N GLY A 102 9.82 -3.33 -4.38
CA GLY A 102 9.71 -1.90 -4.65
C GLY A 102 10.01 -1.00 -3.46
N PHE A 103 10.54 -1.53 -2.35
CA PHE A 103 11.08 -0.69 -1.28
C PHE A 103 12.38 -0.02 -1.76
N GLY A 104 12.52 1.27 -1.45
CA GLY A 104 13.66 2.12 -1.75
C GLY A 104 14.07 2.95 -0.54
N ASP A 105 14.71 4.10 -0.79
CA ASP A 105 15.21 5.03 0.23
C ASP A 105 16.01 4.32 1.34
N MET A 106 16.88 3.41 0.93
CA MET A 106 17.73 2.63 1.84
C MET A 106 18.67 3.58 2.59
N ALA A 107 18.55 3.57 3.92
CA ALA A 107 19.41 4.38 4.78
C ALA A 107 19.63 3.70 6.12
N THR A 108 20.62 4.18 6.86
CA THR A 108 20.88 3.78 8.24
C THR A 108 20.47 4.88 9.21
N CYS A 109 20.21 4.53 10.46
CA CYS A 109 20.05 5.53 11.50
C CYS A 109 21.35 6.31 11.67
N LYS A 110 21.26 7.63 11.86
CA LYS A 110 22.44 8.50 12.00
C LYS A 110 23.29 8.13 13.22
N ASP A 111 22.63 7.78 14.31
CA ASP A 111 23.28 7.49 15.61
C ASP A 111 23.59 6.00 15.80
N ASP A 112 23.07 5.13 14.92
CA ASP A 112 23.32 3.69 14.95
C ASP A 112 23.38 3.13 13.50
N PRO A 113 24.58 3.03 12.91
CA PRO A 113 24.74 2.53 11.55
C PRO A 113 24.44 1.02 11.41
N SER A 114 24.23 0.30 12.52
CA SER A 114 23.78 -1.09 12.48
C SER A 114 22.28 -1.22 12.17
N VAL A 115 21.51 -0.13 12.30
CA VAL A 115 20.08 -0.12 12.02
C VAL A 115 19.80 0.46 10.65
N TYR A 116 19.23 -0.38 9.79
CA TYR A 116 18.86 -0.06 8.42
C TYR A 116 17.35 0.13 8.31
N HIS A 117 16.93 0.93 7.34
CA HIS A 117 15.53 1.07 6.99
C HIS A 117 15.34 1.26 5.49
N ALA A 118 14.16 0.86 5.02
CA ALA A 118 13.71 0.97 3.65
C ALA A 118 12.26 1.45 3.63
N ALA A 119 11.93 2.38 2.73
CA ALA A 119 10.59 2.93 2.59
C ALA A 119 9.92 2.47 1.31
N PHE A 120 8.60 2.32 1.36
CA PHE A 120 7.75 2.07 0.20
C PHE A 120 6.61 3.08 0.21
N ARG A 121 6.33 3.68 -0.95
CA ARG A 121 5.27 4.68 -1.10
C ARG A 121 4.42 4.35 -2.32
N GLN A 122 3.11 4.29 -2.11
CA GLN A 122 2.13 4.23 -3.19
C GLN A 122 1.49 5.58 -3.41
N THR A 123 1.10 5.80 -4.67
CA THR A 123 0.27 6.91 -5.09
C THR A 123 -0.93 6.36 -5.88
N GLY A 124 -1.87 7.22 -6.24
CA GLY A 124 -3.12 6.79 -6.88
C GLY A 124 -4.17 6.44 -5.85
N GLY A 125 -5.12 5.58 -6.22
CA GLY A 125 -6.32 5.39 -5.40
C GLY A 125 -7.28 6.59 -5.47
N GLY A 126 -8.16 6.70 -4.48
CA GLY A 126 -9.10 7.82 -4.38
C GLY A 126 -10.31 7.49 -3.51
N PHE A 127 -11.22 8.44 -3.37
CA PHE A 127 -12.41 8.31 -2.51
C PHE A 127 -13.26 7.04 -2.74
N ALA A 128 -13.30 6.53 -3.98
CA ALA A 128 -14.02 5.31 -4.36
C ALA A 128 -13.09 4.10 -4.67
N GLY A 129 -11.80 4.20 -4.34
CA GLY A 129 -10.76 3.22 -4.64
C GLY A 129 -9.95 2.83 -3.39
N PRO A 130 -8.91 2.01 -3.55
CA PRO A 130 -8.03 1.66 -2.44
C PRO A 130 -7.22 2.89 -1.98
N TYR A 131 -6.89 2.95 -0.70
CA TYR A 131 -6.06 4.01 -0.13
C TYR A 131 -4.57 3.71 -0.39
N PRO A 132 -3.77 4.70 -0.84
CA PRO A 132 -2.33 4.54 -0.97
C PRO A 132 -1.68 4.27 0.40
N ILE A 133 -0.66 3.42 0.39
CA ILE A 133 0.12 3.05 1.56
C ILE A 133 1.47 3.74 1.56
N GLU A 134 1.89 4.25 2.71
CA GLU A 134 3.29 4.45 3.04
C GLU A 134 3.71 3.37 4.05
N ALA A 135 4.81 2.69 3.77
CA ALA A 135 5.33 1.64 4.62
C ALA A 135 6.83 1.84 4.86
N VAL A 136 7.27 1.48 6.05
CA VAL A 136 8.68 1.43 6.38
C VAL A 136 9.01 0.09 7.01
N VAL A 137 10.09 -0.51 6.55
CA VAL A 137 10.70 -1.68 7.17
C VAL A 137 12.04 -1.25 7.76
N ALA A 138 12.29 -1.63 8.99
CA ALA A 138 13.57 -1.43 9.66
C ALA A 138 14.13 -2.77 10.14
N TRP A 139 15.45 -2.91 10.14
CA TRP A 139 16.12 -4.08 10.68
C TRP A 139 17.47 -3.70 11.26
N ARG A 140 17.93 -4.48 12.22
CA ARG A 140 19.30 -4.37 12.73
C ARG A 140 20.16 -5.47 12.16
N ARG A 141 21.34 -5.07 11.70
CA ARG A 141 22.38 -5.91 11.16
C ARG A 141 23.45 -6.14 12.22
N THR A 142 23.73 -7.39 12.52
CA THR A 142 24.85 -7.77 13.39
C THR A 142 26.19 -7.60 12.65
N GLU A 143 27.30 -7.61 13.39
CA GLU A 143 28.64 -7.44 12.79
C GLU A 143 29.00 -8.54 11.77
N ASP A 144 28.47 -9.75 11.98
CA ASP A 144 28.61 -10.90 11.08
C ASP A 144 27.60 -10.89 9.91
N GLY A 145 26.82 -9.81 9.76
CA GLY A 145 25.98 -9.55 8.60
C GLY A 145 24.57 -10.15 8.67
N HIS A 146 24.15 -10.64 9.83
CA HIS A 146 22.84 -11.27 10.02
C HIS A 146 21.79 -10.30 10.57
N VAL A 147 20.53 -10.67 10.44
CA VAL A 147 19.38 -9.97 11.02
C VAL A 147 19.33 -10.25 12.53
N GLU A 148 19.38 -9.22 13.36
CA GLU A 148 19.10 -9.33 14.79
C GLU A 148 17.60 -9.24 15.07
N TRP A 149 16.94 -8.26 14.44
CA TRP A 149 15.50 -8.04 14.54
C TRP A 149 14.99 -7.31 13.30
N THR A 150 13.68 -7.42 13.06
CA THR A 150 12.95 -6.67 12.03
C THR A 150 11.72 -5.98 12.63
N LYS A 151 11.34 -4.83 12.08
CA LYS A 151 10.15 -4.07 12.44
C LYS A 151 9.50 -3.52 11.18
N GLY A 152 8.18 -3.47 11.17
CA GLY A 152 7.40 -2.89 10.09
C GLY A 152 6.42 -1.85 10.59
N PHE A 153 6.22 -0.81 9.80
CA PHE A 153 5.19 0.20 9.97
C PHE A 153 4.47 0.44 8.65
N VAL A 154 3.14 0.59 8.73
CA VAL A 154 2.27 0.92 7.60
C VAL A 154 1.33 2.04 8.03
N SER A 155 1.14 3.02 7.15
CA SER A 155 0.07 4.01 7.23
C SER A 155 -0.72 4.05 5.91
N TYR A 156 -2.01 4.30 6.01
CA TYR A 156 -2.86 4.59 4.85
C TYR A 156 -2.96 6.10 4.71
N LEU A 157 -2.58 6.61 3.55
CA LEU A 157 -2.62 8.03 3.23
C LEU A 157 -4.04 8.41 2.81
N ALA A 158 -4.49 9.61 3.18
CA ALA A 158 -5.76 10.15 2.72
C ALA A 158 -5.79 10.25 1.18
N PRO A 159 -6.98 10.16 0.54
CA PRO A 159 -7.10 10.20 -0.92
C PRO A 159 -6.84 11.58 -1.51
#